data_AF-A0A4P7KVI2-F1
#
_entry.id   AF-A0A4P7KVI2-F1
#
_cell.length_a   1.000
_cell.length_b   1.000
_cell.length_c   1.000
_cell.angle_alpha   90.00
_cell.angle_beta   90.00
_cell.angle_gamma   90.00
#
_symmetry.space_group_name_H-M   'P 1'
#
loop_
_entity.id
_entity.type
_entity.pdbx_description
1 polymer ?
#
loop_
_entity_poly.entity_id
_entity_poly.type
_entity_poly.pdbx_seq_one_letter_code
_entity_poly.pdbx_strand_id
1 'polypeptide(L)'
;MKIKLNNVRLAFPDLFEPSQFSGQSEFKYRATFLIAKNRTDLIEEIKAGIKHVIGEKWGTKDIEKIYNSICNNPNRFCLRDGDSKEYDGYAGNLYIGASNKSRPLVIDRNTSPLTAQDGRPYSGC
;
A
#
# COMPACT_ATOMS: atom_id res chain seq x y z
N MET A 1 -4.18 -0.43 14.40
CA MET A 1 -2.97 -1.08 13.84
C MET A 1 -2.16 -0.11 12.95
N LYS A 2 -0.82 -0.16 12.98
CA LYS A 2 0.08 0.57 12.08
C LYS A 2 1.21 -0.38 11.63
N ILE A 3 1.59 -0.35 10.35
CA ILE A 3 2.62 -1.21 9.75
C ILE A 3 3.60 -0.34 8.98
N LYS A 4 4.90 -0.59 9.13
CA LYS A 4 5.96 0.10 8.38
C LYS A 4 6.47 -0.78 7.25
N LEU A 5 6.31 -0.33 6.01
CA LEU A 5 6.82 -1.03 4.84
C LEU A 5 8.28 -0.64 4.58
N ASN A 6 9.23 -1.55 4.85
CA ASN A 6 10.66 -1.32 4.64
C ASN A 6 11.13 -1.95 3.32
N ASN A 7 11.94 -1.21 2.55
CA ASN A 7 12.52 -1.65 1.27
C ASN A 7 11.46 -2.13 0.27
N VAL A 8 10.49 -1.26 -0.03
CA VAL A 8 9.44 -1.47 -1.03
C VAL A 8 9.62 -0.47 -2.17
N ARG A 9 9.27 -0.86 -3.39
CA ARG A 9 9.35 0.02 -4.56
C ARG A 9 8.11 0.90 -4.64
N LEU A 10 8.30 2.20 -4.84
CA LEU A 10 7.22 3.17 -4.97
C LEU A 10 6.65 3.15 -6.40
N ALA A 11 5.32 3.19 -6.54
CA ALA A 11 4.65 3.29 -7.83
C ALA A 11 3.47 4.27 -7.75
N PHE A 12 3.27 5.04 -8.83
CA PHE A 12 2.20 6.04 -8.95
C PHE A 12 2.06 6.99 -7.74
N PRO A 13 3.14 7.71 -7.34
CA PRO A 13 3.10 8.57 -6.16
C PRO A 13 2.48 9.95 -6.45
N ASP A 14 1.34 10.23 -5.80
CA ASP A 14 0.76 11.57 -5.67
C ASP A 14 0.92 12.03 -4.21
N LEU A 15 2.15 12.37 -3.82
CA LEU A 15 2.52 12.63 -2.42
C LEU A 15 2.49 14.12 -2.05
N PHE A 16 2.69 15.00 -3.03
CA PHE A 16 2.81 16.44 -2.81
C PHE A 16 1.54 17.21 -3.17
N GLU A 17 0.79 16.71 -4.16
CA GLU A 17 -0.50 17.24 -4.58
C GLU A 17 -1.51 16.08 -4.61
N PRO A 18 -2.74 16.29 -4.12
CA PRO A 18 -3.74 15.25 -4.15
C PRO A 18 -4.31 15.11 -5.57
N SER A 19 -4.66 13.89 -5.96
CA SER A 19 -5.25 13.60 -7.28
C SER A 19 -6.62 12.91 -7.13
N GLN A 20 -7.41 12.87 -8.21
CA GLN A 20 -8.63 12.07 -8.29
C GLN A 20 -8.33 10.74 -8.98
N PHE A 21 -8.93 9.64 -8.51
CA PHE A 21 -8.89 8.37 -9.23
C PHE A 21 -9.98 8.40 -10.29
N SER A 22 -9.60 8.35 -11.57
CA SER A 22 -10.50 8.36 -12.73
C SER A 22 -11.53 9.50 -12.75
N GLY A 23 -11.17 10.68 -12.21
CA GLY A 23 -12.00 11.90 -12.24
C GLY A 23 -13.30 11.88 -11.42
N GLN A 24 -13.60 10.79 -10.71
CA GLN A 24 -14.90 10.59 -10.04
C GLN A 24 -14.82 10.52 -8.50
N SER A 25 -13.62 10.66 -7.93
CA SER A 25 -13.39 10.49 -6.49
C SER A 25 -12.85 11.75 -5.82
N GLU A 26 -12.96 11.82 -4.49
CA GLU A 26 -12.33 12.89 -3.71
C GLU A 26 -10.83 12.99 -4.01
N PHE A 27 -10.31 14.21 -4.07
CA PHE A 27 -8.88 14.47 -4.13
C PHE A 27 -8.17 13.85 -2.93
N LYS A 28 -7.25 12.93 -3.19
CA LYS A 28 -6.47 12.22 -2.17
C LYS A 28 -5.02 12.08 -2.59
N TYR A 29 -4.15 12.19 -1.60
CA TYR A 29 -2.76 11.75 -1.72
C TYR A 29 -2.75 10.22 -1.77
N ARG A 30 -1.90 9.66 -2.62
CA ARG A 30 -1.84 8.21 -2.80
C ARG A 30 -0.48 7.74 -3.26
N ALA A 31 -0.23 6.47 -3.01
CA ALA A 31 0.89 5.75 -3.57
C ALA A 31 0.57 4.27 -3.60
N THR A 32 1.20 3.56 -4.53
CA THR A 32 1.24 2.10 -4.53
C THR A 32 2.63 1.65 -4.11
N PHE A 33 2.70 0.63 -3.26
CA PHE A 33 3.94 0.06 -2.77
C PHE A 33 4.05 -1.37 -3.27
N LEU A 34 5.11 -1.66 -4.03
CA LEU A 34 5.42 -2.99 -4.54
C LEU A 34 6.35 -3.70 -3.58
N ILE A 35 5.97 -4.92 -3.21
CA ILE A 35 6.62 -5.77 -2.22
C ILE A 35 7.06 -7.05 -2.94
N ALA A 36 8.37 -7.30 -3.01
CA ALA A 36 8.87 -8.51 -3.65
C ALA A 36 8.31 -9.77 -2.97
N LYS A 37 7.90 -10.76 -3.77
CA LYS A 37 7.30 -12.02 -3.24
C LYS A 37 8.23 -12.81 -2.33
N ASN A 38 9.54 -12.60 -2.43
CA ASN A 38 10.55 -13.20 -1.56
C ASN A 38 10.62 -12.56 -0.16
N ARG A 39 10.01 -11.39 0.07
CA ARG A 39 9.92 -10.72 1.37
C ARG A 39 8.80 -11.32 2.22
N THR A 40 8.92 -12.62 2.50
CA THR A 40 7.92 -13.37 3.26
C THR A 40 7.72 -12.78 4.66
N ASP A 41 8.79 -12.25 5.28
CA ASP A 41 8.78 -11.53 6.54
C ASP A 41 7.74 -10.40 6.57
N LEU A 42 7.81 -9.49 5.60
CA LEU A 42 6.94 -8.33 5.53
C LEU A 42 5.52 -8.73 5.11
N ILE A 43 5.40 -9.73 4.24
CA ILE A 43 4.11 -10.25 3.79
C ILE A 43 3.35 -10.88 4.96
N GLU A 44 4.03 -11.62 5.82
CA GLU A 44 3.45 -12.21 7.02
C GLU A 44 3.04 -11.14 8.04
N GLU A 45 3.87 -10.11 8.27
CA GLU A 45 3.52 -8.97 9.11
C GLU A 45 2.25 -8.26 8.62
N ILE A 46 2.14 -8.03 7.31
CA ILE A 46 0.95 -7.43 6.69
C ILE A 46 -0.28 -8.32 6.90
N LYS A 47 -0.17 -9.63 6.62
CA LYS A 47 -1.29 -10.58 6.80
C LYS A 47 -1.74 -10.65 8.25
N ALA A 48 -0.81 -10.66 9.19
CA ALA A 48 -1.10 -10.61 10.63
C ALA A 48 -1.81 -9.30 11.01
N GLY A 49 -1.36 -8.15 10.49
CA GLY A 49 -2.02 -6.87 10.71
C GLY A 49 -3.43 -6.79 10.11
N ILE A 50 -3.67 -7.39 8.95
CA ILE A 50 -5.01 -7.51 8.37
C ILE A 50 -5.92 -8.33 9.31
N LYS A 51 -5.43 -9.48 9.79
CA LYS A 51 -6.17 -10.33 10.75
C LYS A 51 -6.46 -9.62 12.07
N HIS A 52 -5.51 -8.82 12.57
CA HIS A 52 -5.71 -7.96 13.76
C HIS A 52 -6.86 -6.98 13.54
N VAL A 53 -6.86 -6.25 12.42
CA VAL A 53 -7.93 -5.28 12.10
C VAL A 53 -9.28 -5.97 11.88
N ILE A 54 -9.28 -7.19 11.32
CA ILE A 54 -10.50 -8.02 11.23
C ILE A 54 -11.03 -8.32 12.63
N GLY A 55 -10.15 -8.77 13.54
CA GLY A 55 -10.50 -9.06 14.93
C GLY A 55 -11.03 -7.85 15.68
N GLU A 56 -10.41 -6.68 15.49
CA GLU A 56 -10.86 -5.41 16.09
C GLU A 56 -12.26 -5.01 15.61
N LYS A 57 -12.59 -5.27 14.34
CA LYS A 57 -13.84 -4.79 13.73
C LYS A 57 -15.02 -5.77 13.84
N TRP A 58 -14.75 -7.08 13.80
CA TRP A 58 -15.79 -8.12 13.75
C TRP A 58 -15.67 -9.16 14.88
N GLY A 59 -14.71 -8.99 15.78
CA GLY A 59 -14.45 -9.93 16.88
C GLY A 59 -13.50 -11.06 16.48
N THR A 60 -13.04 -11.81 17.48
CA THR A 60 -11.93 -12.76 17.34
C THR A 60 -12.32 -14.17 16.91
N LYS A 61 -13.63 -14.50 16.91
CA LYS A 61 -14.12 -15.88 16.69
C LYS A 61 -13.97 -16.36 15.24
N ASP A 62 -14.13 -15.47 14.26
CA ASP A 62 -14.22 -15.81 12.84
C ASP A 62 -13.14 -15.15 11.97
N ILE A 63 -12.00 -14.74 12.56
CA ILE A 63 -10.95 -14.00 11.84
C ILE A 63 -10.51 -14.73 10.56
N GLU A 64 -10.19 -16.01 10.66
CA GLU A 64 -9.74 -16.81 9.51
C GLU A 64 -10.83 -16.95 8.44
N LYS A 65 -12.08 -17.13 8.86
CA LYS A 65 -13.23 -17.24 7.96
C LYS A 65 -13.45 -15.94 7.18
N ILE A 66 -13.40 -14.80 7.86
CA ILE A 66 -13.53 -13.48 7.23
C ILE A 66 -12.33 -13.23 6.30
N TYR A 67 -11.12 -13.49 6.77
CA TYR A 67 -9.90 -13.33 5.98
C TYR A 67 -9.97 -14.15 4.69
N ASN A 68 -10.32 -15.44 4.77
CA ASN A 68 -10.44 -16.33 3.60
C ASN A 68 -11.57 -15.91 2.65
N SER A 69 -12.62 -15.27 3.16
CA SER A 69 -13.73 -14.75 2.34
C SER A 69 -13.34 -13.51 1.51
N ILE A 70 -12.32 -12.77 1.94
CA ILE A 70 -11.89 -11.53 1.26
C ILE A 70 -10.56 -11.67 0.52
N CYS A 71 -9.64 -12.53 0.96
CA CYS A 71 -8.25 -12.55 0.48
C CYS A 71 -8.10 -12.83 -1.02
N ASN A 72 -9.03 -13.58 -1.61
CA ASN A 72 -9.05 -13.88 -3.05
C ASN A 72 -9.86 -12.86 -3.88
N ASN A 73 -10.49 -11.88 -3.23
CA ASN A 73 -11.30 -10.88 -3.91
C ASN A 73 -10.49 -9.58 -4.09
N PRO A 74 -10.06 -9.25 -5.32
CA PRO A 74 -9.25 -8.05 -5.55
C PRO A 74 -10.01 -6.77 -5.16
N ASN A 75 -11.35 -6.74 -5.26
CA ASN A 75 -12.13 -5.57 -4.89
C ASN A 75 -12.28 -5.39 -3.37
N ARG A 76 -11.98 -6.40 -2.56
CA ARG A 76 -12.10 -6.35 -1.09
C ARG A 76 -10.77 -6.45 -0.36
N PHE A 77 -9.73 -6.96 -1.00
CA PHE A 77 -8.43 -7.18 -0.39
C PHE A 77 -7.39 -6.15 -0.85
N CYS A 78 -6.63 -5.65 0.12
CA CYS A 78 -5.64 -4.60 -0.11
C CYS A 78 -4.29 -5.12 -0.60
N LEU A 79 -3.88 -6.33 -0.20
CA LEU A 79 -2.62 -6.96 -0.63
C LEU A 79 -2.88 -7.83 -1.87
N ARG A 80 -2.52 -7.32 -3.05
CA ARG A 80 -2.88 -7.94 -4.33
C ARG A 80 -1.67 -8.51 -5.06
N ASP A 81 -1.93 -9.48 -5.93
CA ASP A 81 -0.90 -10.10 -6.76
C ASP A 81 -0.57 -9.23 -7.98
N GLY A 82 0.69 -8.80 -8.09
CA GLY A 82 1.19 -8.02 -9.21
C GLY A 82 1.41 -8.81 -10.49
N ASP A 83 1.54 -10.14 -10.43
CA ASP A 83 1.68 -10.96 -11.64
C ASP A 83 0.43 -10.92 -12.54
N SER A 84 -0.72 -10.51 -11.98
CA SER A 84 -1.95 -10.28 -12.73
C SER A 84 -2.01 -8.94 -13.48
N LYS A 85 -0.96 -8.10 -13.37
CA LYS A 85 -0.91 -6.75 -13.92
C LYS A 85 0.20 -6.62 -14.96
N GLU A 86 -0.16 -6.13 -16.15
CA GLU A 86 0.77 -5.79 -17.23
C GLU A 86 1.37 -4.39 -17.03
N TYR A 87 1.90 -4.11 -15.84
CA TYR A 87 2.62 -2.87 -15.54
C TYR A 87 4.07 -3.19 -15.20
N ASP A 88 4.99 -2.35 -15.67
CA ASP A 88 6.41 -2.54 -15.39
C ASP A 88 6.68 -2.54 -13.87
N GLY A 89 7.48 -3.51 -13.43
CA GLY A 89 7.80 -3.71 -12.02
C GLY A 89 6.78 -4.49 -11.19
N TYR A 90 5.60 -4.82 -11.70
CA TYR A 90 4.60 -5.59 -10.94
C TYR A 90 4.88 -7.09 -10.93
N ALA A 91 5.48 -7.63 -11.99
CA ALA A 91 5.88 -9.02 -12.05
C ALA A 91 6.84 -9.37 -10.89
N GLY A 92 6.60 -10.49 -10.22
CA GLY A 92 7.35 -10.94 -9.05
C GLY A 92 7.06 -10.18 -7.75
N ASN A 93 6.09 -9.26 -7.76
CA ASN A 93 5.74 -8.42 -6.61
C ASN A 93 4.26 -8.59 -6.21
N LEU A 94 3.98 -8.46 -4.91
CA LEU A 94 2.67 -8.08 -4.39
C LEU A 94 2.59 -6.56 -4.33
N TYR A 95 1.39 -6.01 -4.28
CA TYR A 95 1.22 -4.56 -4.14
C TYR A 95 0.12 -4.17 -3.17
N ILE A 96 0.32 -3.01 -2.54
CA ILE A 96 -0.66 -2.35 -1.68
C ILE A 96 -0.80 -0.89 -2.14
N GLY A 97 -2.03 -0.48 -2.43
CA GLY A 97 -2.38 0.92 -2.60
C GLY A 97 -2.76 1.55 -1.26
N ALA A 98 -2.19 2.71 -0.94
CA ALA A 98 -2.59 3.52 0.20
C ALA A 98 -3.02 4.91 -0.25
N SER A 99 -4.01 5.48 0.44
CA SER A 99 -4.47 6.84 0.17
C SER A 99 -4.86 7.56 1.44
N ASN A 100 -4.73 8.89 1.43
CA ASN A 100 -5.08 9.75 2.56
C ASN A 100 -5.64 11.10 2.07
N LYS A 101 -6.52 11.72 2.87
CA LYS A 101 -7.00 13.09 2.64
C LYS A 101 -5.94 14.12 3.04
N SER A 102 -5.21 13.85 4.11
CA SER A 102 -4.13 14.71 4.59
C SER A 102 -2.82 14.39 3.86
N ARG A 103 -2.04 15.44 3.55
CA ARG A 103 -0.73 15.31 2.90
C ARG A 103 0.21 14.47 3.78
N PRO A 104 0.82 13.40 3.23
CA PRO A 104 1.84 12.67 3.97
C PRO A 104 3.09 13.53 4.16
N LEU A 105 3.77 13.35 5.30
CA LEU A 105 5.11 13.88 5.48
C LEU A 105 6.09 13.06 4.64
N VAL A 106 6.80 13.74 3.74
CA VAL A 106 7.84 13.15 2.89
C VAL A 106 9.19 13.68 3.38
N ILE A 107 10.12 12.78 3.71
CA ILE A 107 11.43 13.11 4.24
C ILE A 107 12.52 12.37 3.47
N ASP A 108 13.69 12.99 3.39
CA ASP A 108 14.89 12.36 2.86
C ASP A 108 15.59 11.49 3.92
N ARG A 109 16.64 10.76 3.52
CA ARG A 109 17.45 9.90 4.38
C ARG A 109 18.07 10.63 5.57
N ASN A 110 18.35 11.93 5.42
CA ASN A 110 18.86 12.80 6.49
C ASN A 110 17.74 13.40 7.36
N THR A 111 16.50 12.93 7.21
CA THR A 111 15.29 13.39 7.91
C THR A 111 14.79 14.79 7.55
N SER A 112 15.42 15.47 6.59
CA SER A 112 14.94 16.75 6.08
C SER A 112 13.62 16.58 5.31
N PRO A 113 12.67 17.51 5.46
CA PRO A 113 11.42 17.47 4.70
C PRO A 113 11.70 17.70 3.20
N LEU A 114 10.95 16.99 2.36
CA LEU A 114 10.98 17.13 0.91
C LEU A 114 9.73 17.84 0.38
N THR A 115 9.88 18.47 -0.77
CA THR A 115 8.85 19.16 -1.54
C THR A 115 8.79 18.58 -2.96
N ALA A 116 7.77 18.96 -3.72
CA ALA A 116 7.65 18.55 -5.12
C ALA A 116 8.86 18.97 -5.97
N GLN A 117 9.50 20.10 -5.64
CA GLN A 117 10.64 20.65 -6.37
C GLN A 117 11.92 19.81 -6.22
N ASP A 118 12.02 19.02 -5.15
CA ASP A 118 13.17 18.15 -4.92
C ASP A 118 13.23 16.96 -5.91
N GLY A 119 12.15 16.72 -6.67
CA GLY A 119 12.09 15.66 -7.68
C GLY A 119 12.12 14.23 -7.11
N ARG A 120 11.99 14.08 -5.78
CA ARG A 120 12.03 12.80 -5.08
C ARG A 120 11.08 12.78 -3.89
N PRO A 121 10.53 11.61 -3.52
CA PRO A 121 10.67 10.32 -4.20
C PRO A 121 9.89 10.30 -5.54
N TYR A 122 10.36 9.50 -6.49
CA TYR A 122 9.78 9.37 -7.84
C TYR A 122 9.21 7.97 -8.06
N SER A 123 8.36 7.80 -9.07
CA SER A 123 7.82 6.48 -9.39
C SER A 123 8.95 5.53 -9.81
N GLY A 124 9.08 4.42 -9.08
CA GLY A 124 10.06 3.37 -9.33
C GLY A 124 11.25 3.36 -8.38
N CYS A 125 11.40 4.36 -7.49
CA CYS A 125 12.46 4.38 -6.48
C CYS A 125 12.24 3.37 -5.34
#